data_AF-A0A9X8VD17-F1
#
_entry.id   AF-A0A9X8VD17-F1
#
_cell.length_a   1.000
_cell.length_b   1.000
_cell.length_c   1.000
_cell.angle_alpha   90.00
_cell.angle_beta   90.00
_cell.angle_gamma   90.00
#
_symmetry.space_group_name_H-M   'P 1'
#
loop_
_entity.id
_entity.type
_entity.pdbx_description
1 polymer ?
#
loop_
_entity_poly.entity_id
_entity_poly.type
_entity_poly.pdbx_seq_one_letter_code
_entity_poly.pdbx_strand_id
1 'polypeptide(L)'
;AMATDLAEFIGAAIGFKLLLGVSLLQGAVLTGIATFLILMLQKRGQKPLELVIGGLLLFVAAAYIVELAFSQPQLAPLLKGMALPDLPNGDAVFLAAGVLGATIMPHVIYLH
;
A
#
# COMPACT_ATOMS: atom_id res chain seq x y z
N ALA A 1 1.53 -16.26 1.66
CA ALA A 1 0.27 -15.71 1.13
C ALA A 1 -0.58 -15.16 2.27
N MET A 2 -0.85 -15.96 3.32
CA MET A 2 -1.68 -15.53 4.46
C MET A 2 -1.18 -14.29 5.21
N ALA A 3 0.15 -14.12 5.37
CA ALA A 3 0.71 -12.95 6.06
C ALA A 3 0.50 -11.63 5.28
N THR A 4 0.56 -11.67 3.95
CA THR A 4 0.30 -10.52 3.08
C THR A 4 -1.19 -10.16 3.10
N ASP A 5 -2.06 -11.15 2.97
CA ASP A 5 -3.52 -10.96 3.04
C ASP A 5 -3.94 -10.35 4.37
N LEU A 6 -3.34 -10.80 5.48
CA LEU A 6 -3.57 -10.21 6.81
C LEU A 6 -3.10 -8.75 6.90
N ALA A 7 -1.95 -8.41 6.31
CA ALA A 7 -1.46 -7.03 6.29
C ALA A 7 -2.37 -6.11 5.47
N GLU A 8 -2.82 -6.56 4.29
CA GLU A 8 -3.76 -5.82 3.44
C GLU A 8 -5.12 -5.66 4.12
N PHE A 9 -5.64 -6.71 4.77
CA PHE A 9 -6.90 -6.67 5.50
C PHE A 9 -6.88 -5.70 6.68
N ILE A 10 -5.80 -5.74 7.48
CA ILE A 10 -5.61 -4.82 8.60
C ILE A 10 -5.45 -3.38 8.09
N GLY A 11 -4.68 -3.18 7.02
CA GLY A 11 -4.51 -1.87 6.38
C GLY A 11 -5.84 -1.26 5.95
N ALA A 12 -6.69 -2.04 5.28
CA ALA A 12 -8.02 -1.59 4.87
C ALA A 12 -8.93 -1.29 6.07
N ALA A 13 -8.93 -2.13 7.10
CA ALA A 13 -9.74 -1.91 8.31
C ALA A 13 -9.33 -0.64 9.06
N ILE A 14 -8.03 -0.37 9.16
CA ILE A 14 -7.49 0.87 9.74
C ILE A 14 -7.85 2.07 8.83
N GLY A 15 -7.75 1.92 7.51
CA GLY A 15 -8.16 2.94 6.55
C GLY A 15 -9.63 3.37 6.74
N PHE A 16 -10.55 2.40 6.84
CA PHE A 16 -11.96 2.70 7.12
C PHE A 16 -12.17 3.36 8.48
N LYS A 17 -11.43 2.93 9.51
CA LYS A 17 -11.46 3.59 10.83
C LYS A 17 -11.03 5.06 10.75
N LEU A 18 -9.97 5.37 9.99
CA LEU A 18 -9.47 6.74 9.87
C LEU A 18 -10.40 7.63 9.03
N LEU A 19 -10.98 7.09 7.96
CA LEU A 19 -11.87 7.84 7.06
C LEU A 19 -13.27 8.06 7.63
N LEU A 20 -13.85 7.03 8.27
CA LEU A 20 -15.24 7.03 8.74
C LEU A 20 -15.37 7.22 10.26
N GLY A 21 -14.25 7.20 11.00
CA GLY A 21 -14.26 7.29 12.46
C GLY A 21 -14.87 6.06 13.16
N VAL A 22 -15.03 4.95 12.46
CA VAL A 22 -15.70 3.73 12.95
C VAL A 22 -14.79 2.87 13.82
N SER A 23 -15.36 1.92 14.57
CA SER A 23 -14.56 0.98 15.36
C SER A 23 -13.76 0.03 14.45
N LEU A 24 -12.65 -0.53 14.97
CA LEU A 24 -11.84 -1.52 14.24
C LEU A 24 -12.66 -2.72 13.76
N LEU A 25 -13.61 -3.18 14.58
CA LEU A 25 -14.49 -4.29 14.23
C LEU A 25 -15.41 -3.92 13.05
N GLN A 26 -15.98 -2.73 13.07
CA GLN A 26 -16.81 -2.23 11.96
C GLN A 26 -15.99 -2.03 10.68
N GLY A 27 -14.76 -1.49 10.81
CA GLY A 27 -13.82 -1.37 9.70
C GLY A 27 -13.47 -2.74 9.09
N ALA A 28 -13.21 -3.76 9.91
CA ALA A 28 -12.94 -5.11 9.45
C ALA A 28 -14.14 -5.75 8.71
N VAL A 29 -15.37 -5.51 9.20
CA VAL A 29 -16.59 -5.97 8.51
C VAL A 29 -16.76 -5.27 7.16
N LEU A 30 -16.51 -3.97 7.09
CA LEU A 30 -16.54 -3.21 5.84
C LEU A 30 -15.50 -3.70 4.83
N THR A 31 -14.28 -4.01 5.29
CA THR A 31 -13.25 -4.63 4.46
C THR A 31 -13.74 -5.96 3.88
N GLY A 32 -14.35 -6.82 4.71
CA GLY A 32 -14.93 -8.07 4.24
C GLY A 32 -16.00 -7.86 3.15
N ILE A 33 -16.90 -6.90 3.34
CA ILE A 33 -17.91 -6.53 2.33
C ILE A 33 -17.25 -6.05 1.04
N ALA A 34 -16.22 -5.20 1.13
CA ALA A 34 -15.47 -4.71 -0.02
C ALA A 34 -14.80 -5.86 -0.79
N THR A 35 -14.19 -6.82 -0.10
CA THR A 35 -13.60 -8.01 -0.72
C THR A 35 -14.65 -8.84 -1.46
N PHE A 36 -15.83 -9.07 -0.86
CA PHE A 36 -16.94 -9.74 -1.55
C PHE A 36 -17.40 -8.97 -2.80
N LEU A 37 -17.42 -7.64 -2.75
CA LEU A 37 -17.78 -6.80 -3.89
C LEU A 37 -16.78 -6.95 -5.05
N ILE A 38 -15.48 -6.97 -4.74
CA ILE A 38 -14.40 -7.18 -5.72
C ILE A 38 -14.51 -8.58 -6.34
N LEU A 39 -14.75 -9.62 -5.54
CA LEU A 39 -14.94 -10.99 -6.04
C LEU A 39 -16.21 -11.12 -6.92
N MET A 40 -17.28 -10.39 -6.59
CA MET A 40 -18.48 -10.33 -7.42
C MET A 40 -18.19 -9.64 -8.76
N LEU A 41 -17.34 -8.61 -8.77
CA LEU A 41 -16.91 -7.95 -9.99
C LEU A 41 -16.05 -8.87 -10.87
N GLN A 42 -15.19 -9.69 -10.25
CA GLN A 42 -14.39 -10.69 -10.96
C GLN A 42 -15.26 -11.70 -11.72
N LYS A 43 -16.46 -12.04 -11.23
CA LYS A 43 -17.41 -12.90 -11.97
C LYS A 43 -17.87 -12.30 -13.31
N ARG A 44 -17.80 -10.98 -13.50
CA ARG A 44 -18.16 -10.31 -14.76
C ARG A 44 -17.00 -10.26 -15.79
N GLY A 45 -15.84 -10.80 -15.44
CA GLY A 45 -14.67 -10.89 -16.33
C GLY A 45 -13.44 -10.13 -15.79
N GLN A 46 -12.28 -10.33 -16.45
CA GLN A 46 -10.99 -9.80 -16.00
C GLN A 46 -10.81 -8.29 -16.29
N LYS A 47 -11.33 -7.80 -17.42
CA LYS A 47 -11.20 -6.39 -17.84
C LYS A 47 -11.73 -5.36 -16.81
N PRO A 48 -12.94 -5.51 -16.23
CA PRO A 48 -13.42 -4.55 -15.24
C PRO A 48 -12.60 -4.57 -13.95
N LEU A 49 -12.06 -5.74 -13.55
CA LEU A 49 -11.21 -5.86 -12.37
C LEU A 49 -9.90 -5.09 -12.56
N GLU A 50 -9.26 -5.26 -13.72
CA GLU A 50 -8.01 -4.56 -14.06
C GLU A 50 -8.18 -3.04 -14.06
N LEU A 51 -9.26 -2.53 -14.64
CA LEU A 51 -9.55 -1.09 -14.66
C LEU A 51 -9.79 -0.54 -13.25
N VAL A 52 -10.48 -1.28 -12.38
CA VAL A 52 -10.71 -0.85 -11.00
C VAL A 52 -9.41 -0.81 -10.20
N ILE A 53 -8.59 -1.87 -10.27
CA ILE A 53 -7.31 -1.93 -9.57
C ILE A 53 -6.36 -0.85 -10.12
N GLY A 54 -6.26 -0.72 -11.44
CA GLY A 54 -5.45 0.31 -12.08
C GLY A 54 -5.90 1.73 -11.72
N GLY A 55 -7.20 1.97 -11.67
CA GLY A 55 -7.76 3.25 -11.21
C GLY A 55 -7.45 3.56 -9.75
N LEU A 56 -7.55 2.57 -8.86
CA LEU A 56 -7.18 2.71 -7.45
C LEU A 56 -5.69 3.01 -7.27
N LEU A 57 -4.81 2.31 -8.00
CA LEU A 57 -3.37 2.55 -7.98
C LEU A 57 -3.03 3.96 -8.47
N LEU A 58 -3.64 4.39 -9.58
CA LEU A 58 -3.43 5.74 -10.12
C LEU A 58 -3.93 6.82 -9.16
N PHE A 59 -5.07 6.58 -8.49
CA PHE A 59 -5.61 7.48 -7.49
C PHE A 59 -4.65 7.68 -6.31
N VAL A 60 -4.11 6.59 -5.75
CA VAL A 60 -3.13 6.65 -4.65
C VAL A 60 -1.84 7.33 -5.10
N ALA A 61 -1.34 7.01 -6.29
CA ALA A 61 -0.14 7.65 -6.84
C ALA A 61 -0.33 9.15 -7.05
N ALA A 62 -1.48 9.57 -7.59
CA ALA A 62 -1.81 10.98 -7.77
C ALA A 62 -1.93 11.72 -6.43
N ALA A 63 -2.56 11.11 -5.42
CA ALA A 63 -2.66 11.67 -4.08
C ALA A 63 -1.26 11.93 -3.48
N TYR A 64 -0.35 10.97 -3.57
CA TYR A 64 1.03 11.14 -3.10
C TYR A 64 1.81 12.23 -3.86
N ILE A 65 1.66 12.32 -5.18
CA ILE A 65 2.30 13.38 -5.97
C ILE A 65 1.80 14.76 -5.54
N VAL A 66 0.49 14.89 -5.31
CA VAL A 66 -0.13 16.13 -4.85
C VAL A 66 0.38 16.49 -3.45
N GLU A 67 0.38 15.54 -2.51
CA GLU A 67 0.94 15.76 -1.16
C GLU A 67 2.41 16.16 -1.20
N LEU A 68 3.22 15.52 -2.05
CA LEU A 68 4.64 15.87 -2.22
C LEU A 68 4.82 17.29 -2.77
N ALA A 69 3.97 17.71 -3.72
CA ALA A 69 4.01 19.05 -4.27
C ALA A 69 3.63 20.11 -3.21
N PHE A 70 2.63 19.83 -2.36
CA PHE A 70 2.24 20.72 -1.26
C PHE A 70 3.26 20.77 -0.13
N SER A 71 3.94 19.64 0.15
CA SER A 71 4.96 19.54 1.20
C SER A 71 6.21 20.40 0.92
N GLN A 72 6.40 20.88 -0.32
CA GLN A 72 7.58 21.66 -0.77
C GLN A 72 8.91 21.07 -0.24
N PRO A 73 9.22 19.81 -0.55
CA PRO A 73 10.44 19.19 -0.07
C PRO A 73 11.66 19.95 -0.61
N GLN A 74 12.66 20.14 0.24
CA GLN A 74 13.94 20.68 -0.19
C GLN A 74 14.59 19.68 -1.17
N LEU A 75 14.65 20.03 -2.46
CA LEU A 75 15.14 19.13 -3.51
C LEU A 75 16.61 18.75 -3.34
N ALA A 76 17.43 19.64 -2.79
CA ALA A 76 18.86 19.41 -2.59
C ALA A 76 19.16 18.24 -1.62
N PRO A 77 18.62 18.19 -0.39
CA PRO A 77 18.80 17.03 0.49
C PRO A 77 18.10 15.77 -0.02
N LEU A 78 16.98 15.89 -0.74
CA LEU A 78 16.28 14.74 -1.33
C LEU A 78 17.15 14.04 -2.39
N LEU A 79 17.73 14.81 -3.31
CA LEU A 79 18.65 14.28 -4.32
C LEU A 79 19.94 13.74 -3.70
N LYS A 80 20.45 14.39 -2.65
CA LYS A 80 21.63 13.91 -1.92
C LYS A 80 21.36 12.55 -1.26
N GLY A 81 20.20 12.36 -0.62
CA GLY A 81 19.82 11.08 -0.01
C GLY A 81 19.53 9.97 -1.02
N MET A 82 19.04 10.31 -2.23
CA MET A 82 18.90 9.34 -3.32
C MET A 82 20.25 8.89 -3.89
N ALA A 83 21.23 9.80 -3.97
CA ALA A 83 22.54 9.51 -4.55
C ALA A 83 23.53 8.89 -3.56
N LEU A 84 23.44 9.26 -2.27
CA LEU A 84 24.33 8.81 -1.20
C LEU A 84 23.48 8.18 -0.10
N PRO A 85 23.28 6.85 -0.13
CA PRO A 85 22.61 6.15 0.96
C PRO A 85 23.53 6.18 2.19
N ASP A 86 23.08 6.86 3.23
CA ASP A 86 23.77 6.90 4.52
C ASP A 86 23.03 6.01 5.51
N LEU A 87 23.75 5.13 6.21
CA LEU A 87 23.21 4.21 7.20
C LEU A 87 23.85 4.51 8.56
N PRO A 88 23.52 5.66 9.17
CA PRO A 88 24.26 6.17 10.33
C PRO A 88 24.07 5.31 11.59
N ASN A 89 22.96 4.58 11.70
CA ASN A 89 22.57 3.87 12.93
C ASN A 89 22.01 2.46 12.65
N GLY A 90 22.03 1.59 13.66
CA GLY A 90 21.44 0.24 13.59
C GLY A 90 19.95 0.24 13.22
N ASP A 91 19.18 1.24 13.66
CA ASP A 91 17.77 1.39 13.29
C ASP A 91 17.58 1.64 11.80
N ALA A 92 18.49 2.39 11.16
CA ALA A 92 18.45 2.64 9.73
C ALA A 92 18.71 1.34 8.93
N VAL A 93 19.58 0.47 9.45
CA VAL A 93 19.83 -0.86 8.87
C VAL A 93 18.60 -1.76 9.00
N PHE A 94 17.94 -1.77 10.16
CA PHE A 94 16.68 -2.51 10.33
C PHE A 94 15.58 -2.01 9.38
N LEU A 95 15.46 -0.68 9.22
CA LEU A 95 14.48 -0.08 8.33
C LEU A 95 14.78 -0.40 6.85
N ALA A 96 16.06 -0.33 6.45
CA ALA A 96 16.50 -0.72 5.12
C ALA A 96 16.25 -2.21 4.83
N ALA A 97 16.55 -3.09 5.78
CA ALA A 97 16.25 -4.52 5.68
C ALA A 97 14.74 -4.77 5.60
N GLY A 98 13.93 -4.00 6.33
CA GLY A 98 12.47 -4.03 6.28
C GLY A 98 11.91 -3.63 4.91
N VAL A 99 12.42 -2.55 4.32
CA VAL A 99 12.03 -2.12 2.96
C VAL A 99 12.42 -3.18 1.93
N LEU A 100 13.63 -3.73 2.00
CA LEU A 100 14.05 -4.82 1.13
C LEU A 100 13.12 -6.04 1.27
N GLY A 101 12.81 -6.47 2.50
CA GLY A 101 11.89 -7.57 2.76
C GLY A 101 10.46 -7.32 2.29
N ALA A 102 9.98 -6.06 2.34
CA ALA A 102 8.67 -5.69 1.83
C ALA A 102 8.60 -5.72 0.29
N THR A 103 9.69 -5.40 -0.41
CA THR A 103 9.75 -5.44 -1.88
C THR A 103 9.88 -6.85 -2.45
N ILE A 104 10.55 -7.76 -1.74
CA ILE A 104 10.72 -9.15 -2.18
C ILE A 104 9.55 -9.97 -1.63
N MET A 105 8.47 -10.09 -2.41
CA MET A 105 7.33 -10.95 -2.07
C MET A 105 7.57 -12.37 -2.63
N PRO A 106 8.00 -13.36 -1.82
CA PRO A 106 8.45 -14.67 -2.34
C PRO A 106 7.32 -15.43 -3.05
N HIS A 107 6.08 -15.22 -2.58
CA HIS A 107 4.90 -15.84 -3.14
C HIS A 107 4.60 -15.40 -4.58
N VAL A 108 5.05 -14.21 -4.99
CA VAL A 108 4.89 -13.72 -6.37
C VAL A 108 5.89 -14.40 -7.31
N ILE A 109 7.07 -14.78 -6.80
CA ILE A 109 8.10 -15.50 -7.58
C ILE A 109 7.64 -16.92 -7.97
N TYR A 110 6.84 -17.58 -7.12
CA TYR A 110 6.28 -18.89 -7.44
C TYR A 110 5.05 -18.84 -8.37
N LEU A 111 4.47 -17.66 -8.59
CA LEU A 111 3.26 -17.43 -9.39
C LEU A 111 3.57 -16.85 -10.79
N HIS A 112 4.82 -16.44 -11.00
CA HIS A 112 5.40 -16.07 -12.30
C HIS A 112 6.02 -17.30 -12.97
#